data_AF-A0A6I7XSD1-F1
#
_entry.id   AF-A0A6I7XSD1-F1
#
_cell.length_a   1.000
_cell.length_b   1.000
_cell.length_c   1.000
_cell.angle_alpha   90.00
_cell.angle_beta   90.00
_cell.angle_gamma   90.00
#
_symmetry.space_group_name_H-M   'P 1'
#
loop_
_entity.id
_entity.type
_entity.pdbx_description
1 polymer ?
#
loop_
_entity_poly.entity_id
_entity_poly.type
_entity_poly.pdbx_seq_one_letter_code
_entity_poly.pdbx_strand_id
1 'polypeptide(L)' 'MTDPRWPQEDGWVKMAHNVNGVEIHYVKNTKTGEFDDFKFNDKK' A
#
# COMPACT_ATOMS: atom_id res chain seq x y z
N MET A 1 -10.11 0.38 4.50
CA MET A 1 -8.97 0.73 5.37
C MET A 1 -9.49 1.08 6.75
N THR A 2 -8.85 0.61 7.82
CA THR A 2 -9.26 0.89 9.22
C THR A 2 -8.33 1.86 9.94
N ASP A 3 -7.17 2.18 9.36
CA ASP A 3 -6.25 3.17 9.92
C ASP A 3 -6.77 4.58 9.60
N PRO A 4 -6.94 5.46 10.60
CA PRO A 4 -7.45 6.81 10.38
C PRO A 4 -6.50 7.71 9.57
N ARG A 5 -5.21 7.35 9.41
CA ARG A 5 -4.26 8.09 8.57
C ARG A 5 -4.54 7.93 7.07
N TRP A 6 -5.17 6.82 6.68
CA TRP A 6 -5.47 6.51 5.28
C TRP A 6 -6.94 6.10 5.12
N PRO A 7 -7.88 7.05 5.19
CA PRO A 7 -9.30 6.77 5.09
C PRO A 7 -9.67 6.17 3.72
N GLN A 8 -10.50 5.12 3.72
CA GLN A 8 -10.98 4.52 2.47
C GLN A 8 -11.87 5.49 1.69
N GLU A 9 -12.63 6.34 2.40
CA GLU A 9 -13.48 7.38 1.80
C GLU A 9 -12.66 8.40 0.99
N ASP A 10 -11.42 8.65 1.39
CA ASP A 10 -10.48 9.53 0.68
C ASP A 10 -9.77 8.82 -0.48
N GLY A 11 -10.04 7.52 -0.69
CA GLY A 11 -9.52 6.74 -1.80
C GLY A 11 -8.29 5.88 -1.45
N TRP A 12 -7.91 5.80 -0.17
CA TRP A 12 -6.78 4.98 0.24
C TRP A 12 -7.11 3.49 0.31
N VAL A 13 -6.26 2.68 -0.32
CA VAL A 13 -6.36 1.22 -0.33
C VAL A 13 -5.00 0.57 -0.07
N LYS A 14 -5.01 -0.61 0.57
CA LYS A 14 -3.81 -1.44 0.72
C LYS A 14 -3.55 -2.20 -0.58
N MET A 15 -2.28 -2.24 -0.97
CA MET A 15 -1.77 -2.90 -2.16
C MET A 15 -0.69 -3.90 -1.77
N ALA A 16 -0.57 -4.98 -2.53
CA ALA A 16 0.52 -5.95 -2.42
C ALA A 16 1.03 -6.31 -3.82
N HIS A 17 2.34 -6.24 -4.03
CA HIS A 17 2.99 -6.50 -5.31
C HIS A 17 4.22 -7.38 -5.10
N ASN A 18 4.46 -8.36 -5.98
CA ASN A 18 5.71 -9.10 -5.96
C ASN A 18 6.62 -8.62 -7.09
N VAL A 19 7.85 -8.24 -6.74
CA VAL A 19 8.87 -7.79 -7.67
C VAL A 19 10.14 -8.60 -7.41
N ASN A 20 10.52 -9.45 -8.36
CA ASN A 20 11.72 -10.30 -8.27
C ASN A 20 11.82 -11.11 -6.97
N GLY A 21 10.69 -11.64 -6.48
CA GLY A 21 10.66 -12.44 -5.25
C GLY A 21 10.47 -11.62 -3.97
N VAL A 22 10.61 -10.29 -4.02
CA VAL A 22 10.32 -9.39 -2.88
C VAL A 22 8.84 -9.01 -2.91
N GLU A 23 8.12 -9.28 -1.83
CA GLU A 23 6.73 -8.86 -1.67
C GLU A 23 6.68 -7.46 -1.03
N ILE A 24 6.06 -6.52 -1.72
CA ILE A 24 5.97 -5.11 -1.34
C ILE A 24 4.53 -4.83 -0.99
N HIS A 25 4.27 -4.44 0.26
CA HIS A 25 2.99 -3.91 0.70
C HIS A 25 3.09 -2.39 0.76
N TYR A 26 2.04 -1.69 0.35
CA TYR A 26 1.97 -0.23 0.46
C TYR A 26 0.52 0.24 0.46
N VAL A 27 0.27 1.50 0.82
CA VAL A 27 -1.04 2.13 0.60
C VAL A 27 -0.99 3.07 -0.59
N LYS A 28 -2.07 3.09 -1.38
CA LYS A 28 -2.23 3.97 -2.53
C LYS A 28 -3.53 4.73 -2.43
N ASN A 29 -3.49 6.03 -2.66
CA ASN A 29 -4.67 6.82 -2.91
C ASN A 29 -5.04 6.71 -4.40
N THR A 30 -6.18 6.13 -4.72
CA THR A 30 -6.61 5.94 -6.11
C THR A 30 -7.18 7.21 -6.75
N LYS A 31 -7.52 8.23 -5.95
CA LYS A 31 -8.00 9.52 -6.44
C LYS A 31 -6.85 10.46 -6.80
N THR A 32 -5.86 10.57 -5.93
CA THR A 32 -4.71 11.49 -6.12
C THR A 32 -3.54 10.81 -6.83
N GLY A 33 -3.46 9.49 -6.77
CA GLY A 33 -2.32 8.72 -7.28
C GLY A 33 -1.14 8.64 -6.29
N GLU A 34 -1.28 9.18 -5.08
CA GLU A 34 -0.25 9.15 -4.05
C GLU A 34 -0.03 7.76 -3.46
N PHE A 35 1.17 7.56 -2.92
CA PHE A 35 1.60 6.31 -2.29
C PHE A 35 2.20 6.61 -0.92
N ASP A 36 2.01 5.69 0.03
CA ASP A 36 2.55 5.81 1.39
C ASP A 36 2.74 4.40 2.02
N ASP A 37 3.37 4.34 3.19
CA ASP A 37 3.55 3.15 4.05
C ASP A 37 4.09 1.90 3.34
N PHE A 38 5.30 1.99 2.82
CA PHE A 38 5.94 0.85 2.15
C PHE A 38 6.55 -0.14 3.15
N LYS A 39 6.21 -1.42 2.97
CA LYS A 39 6.82 -2.56 3.68
C LYS A 39 7.33 -3.60 2.69
N PHE A 40 8.61 -3.93 2.80
CA PHE A 40 9.29 -4.90 1.95
C PHE A 40 9.49 -6.20 2.74
N ASN A 41 8.84 -7.27 2.30
CA ASN A 41 8.98 -8.61 2.84
C ASN A 41 9.80 -9.45 1.86
N ASP A 42 11.01 -9.81 2.26
CA ASP A 42 11.83 -10.78 1.55
C ASP A 42 11.39 -12.20 1.95
N LYS A 43 11.02 -13.03 0.97
CA LYS A 43 10.82 -14.45 1.22
C LYS A 43 12.19 -15.12 1.14
N LYS A 44 12.90 -15.13 2.27
CA LYS A 44 14.11 -15.94 2.49
C LYS A 44 13.84 -17.43 2.28
#